data_AF-A0A9E5GIB4-F1
#
_entry.id   AF-A0A9E5GIB4-F1
#
_cell.length_a   1.000
_cell.length_b   1.000
_cell.length_c   1.000
_cell.angle_alpha   90.00
_cell.angle_beta   90.00
_cell.angle_gamma   90.00
#
_symmetry.space_group_name_H-M   'P 1'
#
loop_
_entity.id
_entity.type
_entity.pdbx_description
1 polymer ?
#
loop_
_entity_poly.entity_id
_entity_poly.type
_entity_poly.pdbx_seq_one_letter_code
_entity_poly.pdbx_strand_id
1 'polypeptide(L)' 'MSHLLAPSLLAADFGNLQQDIELLNHSEADWFHVDVMDGLF' A
#
# COMPACT_ATOMS: atom_id res chain seq x y z
N MET A 1 -4.39 -18.29 -13.32
CA MET A 1 -3.74 -17.17 -12.61
C MET A 1 -4.72 -16.68 -11.57
N SER A 2 -4.35 -16.63 -10.30
CA SER A 2 -5.15 -15.94 -9.28
C SER A 2 -5.07 -14.43 -9.48
N HIS A 3 -6.15 -13.71 -9.20
CA HIS A 3 -6.13 -12.26 -9.15
C HIS A 3 -5.37 -11.83 -7.89
N LEU A 4 -4.48 -10.85 -8.00
CA LEU A 4 -3.74 -10.29 -6.85
C LEU A 4 -4.27 -8.90 -6.52
N LEU A 5 -4.35 -8.58 -5.23
CA LEU A 5 -4.72 -7.26 -4.73
C LEU A 5 -3.51 -6.60 -4.07
N ALA A 6 -3.19 -5.38 -4.50
CA ALA A 6 -2.08 -4.60 -3.97
C ALA A 6 -2.47 -3.13 -3.77
N PRO A 7 -3.05 -2.76 -2.62
CA PRO A 7 -3.39 -1.37 -2.30
C PRO A 7 -2.15 -0.46 -2.30
N SER A 8 -2.26 0.73 -2.91
CA SER A 8 -1.16 1.69 -2.98
C SER A 8 -1.02 2.48 -1.67
N LEU A 9 0.18 2.42 -1.09
CA LEU A 9 0.56 3.24 0.06
C LEU A 9 0.75 4.72 -0.28
N LEU A 10 0.84 5.08 -1.57
CA LEU A 10 0.85 6.48 -1.98
C LEU A 10 -0.47 7.20 -1.60
N ALA A 11 -1.56 6.44 -1.48
CA ALA A 11 -2.87 6.95 -1.08
C ALA A 11 -3.13 6.90 0.44
N ALA A 12 -2.17 6.38 1.23
CA ALA A 12 -2.30 6.27 2.68
C ALA A 12 -2.15 7.62 3.40
N ASP A 13 -2.58 7.68 4.66
CA ASP A 13 -2.27 8.80 5.54
C ASP A 13 -0.82 8.69 6.05
N PHE A 14 0.08 9.47 5.45
CA PHE A 14 1.48 9.53 5.86
C PHE A 14 1.68 10.08 7.28
N GLY A 15 0.72 10.82 7.83
CA GLY A 15 0.73 11.29 9.22
C GLY A 15 0.47 10.19 10.23
N ASN A 16 -0.11 9.06 9.80
CA ASN A 16 -0.44 7.91 10.65
C ASN A 16 -0.36 6.57 9.89
N LEU A 17 0.78 6.28 9.26
CA LEU A 17 0.97 5.06 8.47
C LEU A 17 0.70 3.76 9.24
N GLN A 18 0.92 3.76 10.56
CA GLN A 18 0.68 2.58 11.39
C GLN A 18 -0.76 2.08 11.24
N GLN A 19 -1.74 2.99 11.27
CA GLN A 19 -3.15 2.63 11.20
C GLN A 19 -3.51 1.97 9.87
N ASP A 20 -3.04 2.52 8.75
CA ASP A 20 -3.31 1.96 7.42
C ASP A 20 -2.58 0.63 7.19
N ILE A 21 -1.34 0.51 7.68
CA ILE A 21 -0.57 -0.74 7.62
C ILE A 21 -1.25 -1.84 8.45
N GLU A 22 -1.72 -1.53 9.66
CA GLU A 22 -2.47 -2.48 10.48
C GLU A 22 -3.77 -2.91 9.79
N LEU A 23 -4.51 -1.98 9.17
CA LEU A 23 -5.70 -2.30 8.40
C LEU A 23 -5.40 -3.26 7.24
N LEU A 24 -4.31 -3.02 6.50
CA LEU A 24 -3.91 -3.86 5.38
C LEU A 24 -3.40 -5.24 5.81
N ASN A 25 -2.65 -5.34 6.91
CA ASN A 25 -2.19 -6.62 7.45
C ASN A 25 -3.36 -7.54 7.90
N HIS A 26 -4.50 -6.95 8.26
CA HIS A 26 -5.72 -7.69 8.59
C HIS A 26 -6.66 -7.87 7.38
N SER A 27 -6.26 -7.44 6.19
CA SER A 27 -7.06 -7.54 4.97
C SER A 27 -6.73 -8.81 4.15
N GLU A 28 -7.49 -9.03 3.07
CA GLU A 28 -7.22 -10.07 2.07
C GLU A 28 -6.24 -9.61 0.98
N ALA A 29 -5.61 -8.44 1.13
CA ALA A 29 -4.62 -7.97 0.18
C ALA A 29 -3.38 -8.87 0.19
N ASP A 30 -2.88 -9.18 -1.01
CA ASP A 30 -1.69 -10.02 -1.15
C ASP A 30 -0.44 -9.20 -0.85
N TRP A 31 -0.33 -8.00 -1.42
CA TRP A 31 0.86 -7.16 -1.40
C TRP A 31 0.58 -5.71 -1.01
N PHE A 32 1.64 -5.00 -0.65
CA PHE A 32 1.66 -3.54 -0.62
C PHE A 32 2.15 -3.02 -1.97
N HIS A 33 1.42 -2.08 -2.57
CA HIS A 33 1.92 -1.33 -3.71
C HIS A 33 2.66 -0.09 -3.21
N VAL A 34 3.95 0.02 -3.57
CA VAL A 34 4.83 1.10 -3.13
C VAL A 34 5.31 1.89 -4.33
N ASP A 35 4.85 3.12 -4.45
CA ASP A 35 5.27 4.04 -5.51
C ASP A 35 6.57 4.75 -5.11
N VAL A 36 7.64 4.54 -5.88
CA VAL A 36 8.94 5.20 -5.69
C VAL A 36 9.08 6.31 -6.70
N MET A 37 9.30 7.54 -6.24
CA MET A 37 9.45 8.73 -7.07
C MET A 37 10.72 9.48 -6.66
N ASP A 38 11.63 9.73 -7.60
CA ASP A 38 12.85 10.54 -7.41
C ASP A 38 12.71 11.96 -7.98
N GLY A 39 11.55 12.27 -8.57
CA GLY A 39 11.26 13.55 -9.23
C GLY A 39 11.75 13.63 -10.68
N LEU A 40 12.29 12.54 -11.22
CA LEU A 40 12.66 12.37 -12.63
C LEU A 40 11.81 11.23 -13.21
N PHE A 41 11.41 11.33 -14.47
CA PHE A 41 10.63 10.30 -15.16
C PHE A 41 11.27 9.91 -16.48
#